data_AF-A0A2V2BJ35-F1
#
_entry.id   AF-A0A2V2BJ35-F1
#
_cell.length_a   1.000
_cell.length_b   1.000
_cell.length_c   1.000
_cell.angle_alpha   90.00
_cell.angle_beta   90.00
_cell.angle_gamma   90.00
#
_symmetry.space_group_name_H-M   'P 1'
#
loop_
_entity.id
_entity.type
_entity.pdbx_description
1 polymer ?
#
loop_
_entity_poly.entity_id
_entity_poly.type
_entity_poly.pdbx_seq_one_letter_code
_entity_poly.pdbx_strand_id
1 'polypeptide(L)'
;MEFKAHPLSVDNLFSLRKQYYVSRNQREFSWVEEQLQEFWFDILSNIKLIDDKFEHQEYFLGTIVLAGNEDGFRLSIVDGQQRLTIITILICAICQRLKELDNESIGKSFYDNYIEGVSIDEGDDNEESDKYFKLDRQSDSDFFKLAIQFYNKTTENTNNLEDELLKQAFNYFYEKLTSIETIVEKLEVQPEKVDSQATVKFIRAVAKQLTTKIKIIRVIVDNEDDAYVIFEILNARGMDLDSADLIKNKIFSDMRKSHPVDYAEKGWNKMINEFSDRNKNFKLTNYIRHWWSGHYAVVSEGSLYKSFKQKIIEGEINSESFLTKISNDASVYAKF
;
A
#
# COMPACT_ATOMS: atom_id res chain seq x y z
N MET A 1 16.05 -21.53 -0.23
CA MET A 1 15.01 -20.61 0.27
C MET A 1 15.00 -20.73 1.78
N GLU A 2 15.62 -19.78 2.49
CA GLU A 2 15.42 -19.65 3.93
C GLU A 2 14.10 -18.88 4.11
N PHE A 3 13.09 -19.54 4.69
CA PHE A 3 11.73 -19.00 4.84
C PHE A 3 11.48 -18.73 6.32
N LYS A 4 11.29 -17.45 6.68
CA LYS A 4 10.97 -17.03 8.05
C LYS A 4 9.61 -16.33 8.06
N ALA A 5 8.67 -16.84 8.85
CA ALA A 5 7.35 -16.26 9.04
C ALA A 5 7.13 -15.97 10.52
N HIS A 6 7.00 -14.69 10.87
CA HIS A 6 6.81 -14.26 12.25
C HIS A 6 5.59 -13.33 12.37
N PRO A 7 4.69 -13.55 13.36
CA PRO A 7 3.67 -12.59 13.68
C PRO A 7 4.32 -11.36 14.33
N LEU A 8 4.04 -10.18 13.79
CA LEU A 8 4.55 -8.90 14.27
C LEU A 8 3.40 -7.91 14.43
N SER A 9 3.53 -6.98 15.36
CA SER A 9 2.66 -5.82 15.38
C SER A 9 3.12 -4.76 14.39
N VAL A 10 2.25 -3.79 14.09
CA VAL A 10 2.62 -2.58 13.33
C VAL A 10 3.78 -1.84 14.01
N ASP A 11 3.79 -1.82 15.34
CA ASP A 11 4.87 -1.27 16.14
C ASP A 11 6.20 -1.98 15.85
N ASN A 12 6.23 -3.31 15.89
CA ASN A 12 7.44 -4.06 15.57
C ASN A 12 7.86 -3.93 14.10
N LEU A 13 6.92 -3.68 13.19
CA LEU A 13 7.23 -3.51 11.78
C LEU A 13 7.90 -2.16 11.51
N PHE A 14 7.29 -1.06 11.96
CA PHE A 14 7.76 0.30 11.63
C PHE A 14 8.77 0.87 12.64
N SER A 15 8.86 0.36 13.88
CA SER A 15 9.87 0.85 14.85
C SER A 15 11.31 0.51 14.46
N LEU A 16 11.50 -0.51 13.61
CA LEU A 16 12.82 -0.87 13.10
C LEU A 16 13.38 0.24 12.21
N ARG A 17 14.71 0.38 12.21
CA ARG A 17 15.44 1.26 11.28
C ARG A 17 15.52 0.60 9.90
N LYS A 18 14.37 0.55 9.23
CA LYS A 18 14.21 0.00 7.89
C LYS A 18 13.37 0.92 7.03
N GLN A 19 13.68 0.93 5.75
CA GLN A 19 12.84 1.52 4.73
C GLN A 19 12.15 0.41 3.93
N TYR A 20 10.84 0.39 3.98
CA TYR A 20 9.99 -0.46 3.15
C TYR A 20 9.70 0.26 1.85
N TYR A 21 10.06 -0.37 0.75
CA TYR A 21 10.02 0.25 -0.57
C TYR A 21 9.02 -0.46 -1.48
N VAL A 22 8.12 0.29 -2.09
CA VAL A 22 7.19 -0.20 -3.12
C VAL A 22 7.80 0.11 -4.49
N SER A 23 8.15 -0.95 -5.22
CA SER A 23 8.69 -0.88 -6.58
C SER A 23 7.63 -0.47 -7.61
N ARG A 24 8.04 0.19 -8.70
CA ARG A 24 7.16 0.67 -9.79
C ARG A 24 6.21 -0.36 -10.42
N ASN A 25 6.57 -1.65 -10.36
CA ASN A 25 5.76 -2.70 -10.96
C ASN A 25 4.52 -3.05 -10.14
N GLN A 26 4.50 -2.66 -8.86
CA GLN A 26 3.36 -2.87 -7.99
C GLN A 26 2.13 -2.07 -8.45
N ARG A 27 0.96 -2.48 -7.96
CA ARG A 27 -0.30 -1.78 -8.23
C ARG A 27 -0.34 -0.44 -7.51
N GLU A 28 -0.89 0.58 -8.15
CA GLU A 28 -1.25 1.84 -7.52
C GLU A 28 -2.23 1.62 -6.35
N PHE A 29 -2.30 2.59 -5.44
CA PHE A 29 -3.30 2.58 -4.37
C PHE A 29 -4.73 2.56 -4.94
N SER A 30 -5.57 1.66 -4.42
CA SER A 30 -6.87 1.35 -5.04
C SER A 30 -8.02 1.11 -4.05
N TRP A 31 -7.83 1.38 -2.75
CA TRP A 31 -8.94 1.25 -1.79
C TRP A 31 -9.93 2.38 -1.98
N VAL A 32 -11.21 2.02 -2.05
CA VAL A 32 -12.34 2.94 -2.08
C VAL A 32 -13.04 2.94 -0.72
N GLU A 33 -14.10 3.74 -0.58
CA GLU A 33 -14.78 3.98 0.70
C GLU A 33 -15.20 2.69 1.44
N GLU A 34 -15.65 1.65 0.72
CA GLU A 34 -16.04 0.37 1.31
C GLU A 34 -14.89 -0.27 2.11
N GLN A 35 -13.68 -0.37 1.54
CA GLN A 35 -12.54 -0.96 2.25
C GLN A 35 -12.06 -0.08 3.40
N LEU A 36 -12.19 1.24 3.27
CA LEU A 36 -11.88 2.18 4.36
C LEU A 36 -12.85 2.00 5.54
N GLN A 37 -14.13 1.82 5.26
CA GLN A 37 -15.17 1.55 6.26
C GLN A 37 -14.94 0.21 6.97
N GLU A 38 -14.65 -0.85 6.24
CA GLU A 38 -14.32 -2.16 6.81
C GLU A 38 -13.10 -2.08 7.73
N PHE A 39 -12.00 -1.49 7.25
CA PHE A 39 -10.79 -1.35 8.05
C PHE A 39 -11.05 -0.50 9.31
N TRP A 40 -11.76 0.62 9.20
CA TRP A 40 -12.10 1.45 10.35
C TRP A 40 -12.99 0.72 11.36
N PHE A 41 -13.99 -0.02 10.89
CA PHE A 41 -14.86 -0.83 11.73
C PHE A 41 -14.07 -1.93 12.46
N ASP A 42 -13.14 -2.59 11.78
CA ASP A 42 -12.28 -3.60 12.38
C ASP A 42 -11.38 -3.02 13.48
N ILE A 43 -10.85 -1.80 13.29
CA ILE A 43 -10.10 -1.12 14.36
C ILE A 43 -11.02 -0.85 15.56
N LEU A 44 -12.18 -0.23 15.34
CA LEU A 44 -13.04 0.21 16.43
C LEU A 44 -13.74 -0.93 17.17
N SER A 45 -14.15 -1.99 16.47
CA SER A 45 -14.83 -3.15 17.07
C SER A 45 -13.95 -3.92 18.05
N ASN A 46 -12.63 -3.83 17.87
CA ASN A 46 -11.62 -4.44 18.74
C ASN A 46 -11.21 -3.55 19.94
N ILE A 47 -11.84 -2.39 20.12
CA ILE A 47 -11.65 -1.49 21.25
C ILE A 47 -12.93 -1.49 22.11
N LYS A 48 -12.81 -1.84 23.38
CA LYS A 48 -13.94 -1.83 24.32
C LYS A 48 -13.60 -0.97 25.54
N LEU A 49 -14.56 -0.21 26.02
CA LEU A 49 -14.44 0.53 27.27
C LEU A 49 -15.01 -0.35 28.39
N ILE A 50 -14.18 -0.68 29.38
CA ILE A 50 -14.57 -1.46 30.56
C ILE A 50 -13.94 -0.75 31.78
N ASP A 51 -14.78 -0.39 32.76
CA ASP A 51 -14.35 0.32 33.98
C ASP A 51 -13.46 1.55 33.68
N ASP A 52 -13.93 2.42 32.79
CA ASP A 52 -13.25 3.64 32.30
C ASP A 52 -11.90 3.42 31.58
N LYS A 53 -11.52 2.17 31.29
CA LYS A 53 -10.29 1.79 30.62
C LYS A 53 -10.57 1.11 29.28
N PHE A 54 -9.72 1.40 28.30
CA PHE A 54 -9.79 0.74 27.00
C PHE A 54 -9.09 -0.62 27.06
N GLU A 55 -9.87 -1.67 26.85
CA GLU A 55 -9.41 -3.01 26.51
C GLU A 55 -9.32 -3.17 25.00
N HIS A 56 -8.30 -3.92 24.58
CA HIS A 56 -7.95 -4.09 23.17
C HIS A 56 -7.79 -5.55 22.83
N GLN A 57 -8.46 -5.98 21.75
CA GLN A 57 -8.33 -7.32 21.21
C GLN A 57 -7.35 -7.33 20.03
N GLU A 58 -6.63 -8.44 19.90
CA GLU A 58 -5.72 -8.63 18.77
C GLU A 58 -6.52 -8.87 17.48
N TYR A 59 -6.12 -8.21 16.41
CA TYR A 59 -6.76 -8.31 15.11
C TYR A 59 -5.73 -8.69 14.05
N PHE A 60 -6.03 -9.68 13.22
CA PHE A 60 -5.14 -10.12 12.15
C PHE A 60 -5.46 -9.40 10.85
N LEU A 61 -4.56 -8.55 10.38
CA LEU A 61 -4.75 -7.76 9.15
C LEU A 61 -4.31 -8.51 7.87
N GLY A 62 -3.48 -9.54 8.03
CA GLY A 62 -3.00 -10.35 6.91
C GLY A 62 -1.49 -10.55 6.90
N THR A 63 -0.99 -10.91 5.71
CA THR A 63 0.42 -11.19 5.46
C THR A 63 1.05 -10.04 4.67
N ILE A 64 2.35 -9.82 4.90
CA ILE A 64 3.20 -8.97 4.09
C ILE A 64 4.37 -9.81 3.60
N VAL A 65 4.63 -9.75 2.30
CA VAL A 65 5.76 -10.43 1.66
C VAL A 65 6.79 -9.39 1.26
N LEU A 66 8.01 -9.56 1.76
CA LEU A 66 9.13 -8.67 1.56
C LEU A 66 10.28 -9.42 0.87
N ALA A 67 11.01 -8.72 0.02
CA ALA A 67 12.21 -9.18 -0.63
C ALA A 67 13.42 -8.33 -0.21
N GLY A 68 14.54 -8.99 0.08
CA GLY A 68 15.81 -8.36 0.41
C GLY A 68 16.44 -8.93 1.68
N ASN A 69 17.61 -8.39 2.04
CA ASN A 69 18.35 -8.83 3.21
C ASN A 69 17.63 -8.39 4.50
N GLU A 70 17.28 -9.34 5.37
CA GLU A 70 16.65 -9.08 6.67
C GLU A 70 17.50 -8.19 7.58
N ASP A 71 18.83 -8.15 7.41
CA ASP A 71 19.72 -7.24 8.15
C ASP A 71 19.97 -5.91 7.41
N GLY A 72 19.53 -5.81 6.15
CA GLY A 72 19.70 -4.62 5.31
C GLY A 72 18.77 -3.47 5.70
N PHE A 73 19.13 -2.25 5.30
CA PHE A 73 18.32 -1.06 5.53
C PHE A 73 16.99 -1.07 4.74
N ARG A 74 17.03 -1.51 3.48
CA ARG A 74 15.89 -1.43 2.56
C ARG A 74 15.32 -2.81 2.26
N LEU A 75 13.99 -2.94 2.34
CA LEU A 75 13.23 -4.13 1.97
C LEU A 75 12.19 -3.77 0.91
N SER A 76 12.15 -4.52 -0.19
CA SER A 76 11.17 -4.36 -1.26
C SER A 76 9.85 -5.04 -0.86
N ILE A 77 8.73 -4.33 -0.97
CA ILE A 77 7.40 -4.87 -0.68
C ILE A 77 6.87 -5.56 -1.94
N VAL A 78 6.65 -6.86 -1.85
CA VAL A 78 6.06 -7.66 -2.92
C VAL A 78 4.56 -7.85 -2.73
N ASP A 79 4.10 -7.92 -1.48
CA ASP A 79 2.67 -7.97 -1.12
C ASP A 79 2.38 -7.23 0.19
N GLY A 80 1.14 -6.77 0.34
CA GLY A 80 0.68 -6.04 1.51
C GLY A 80 0.90 -4.52 1.42
N GLN A 81 1.29 -4.01 0.25
CA GLN A 81 1.51 -2.58 0.01
C GLN A 81 0.29 -1.71 0.34
N GLN A 82 -0.93 -2.11 -0.03
CA GLN A 82 -2.15 -1.36 0.27
C GLN A 82 -2.40 -1.24 1.78
N ARG A 83 -2.19 -2.34 2.52
CA ARG A 83 -2.31 -2.39 3.99
C ARG A 83 -1.34 -1.42 4.66
N LEU A 84 -0.08 -1.43 4.21
CA LEU A 84 0.94 -0.52 4.74
C LEU A 84 0.66 0.95 4.41
N THR A 85 0.16 1.22 3.21
CA THR A 85 -0.28 2.57 2.83
C THR A 85 -1.41 3.06 3.75
N ILE A 86 -2.43 2.23 4.00
CA ILE A 86 -3.56 2.61 4.87
C ILE A 86 -3.15 2.82 6.32
N ILE A 87 -2.31 1.93 6.86
CA ILE A 87 -1.74 2.10 8.21
C ILE A 87 -0.99 3.43 8.28
N THR A 88 -0.16 3.73 7.28
CA THR A 88 0.60 4.99 7.17
C THR A 88 -0.34 6.20 7.15
N ILE A 89 -1.39 6.18 6.33
CA ILE A 89 -2.38 7.26 6.24
C ILE A 89 -3.07 7.49 7.58
N LEU A 90 -3.53 6.44 8.25
CA LEU A 90 -4.20 6.57 9.56
C LEU A 90 -3.25 7.11 10.64
N ILE A 91 -1.98 6.67 10.66
CA ILE A 91 -0.95 7.24 11.55
C ILE A 91 -0.78 8.73 11.28
N CYS A 92 -0.67 9.14 10.01
CA CYS A 92 -0.54 10.55 9.65
C CYS A 92 -1.76 11.39 10.03
N ALA A 93 -2.98 10.84 9.91
CA ALA A 93 -4.21 11.50 10.34
C ALA A 93 -4.26 11.66 11.87
N ILE A 94 -3.82 10.64 12.62
CA ILE A 94 -3.65 10.71 14.09
C ILE A 94 -2.66 11.81 14.47
N CYS A 95 -1.49 11.88 13.83
CA CYS A 95 -0.49 12.92 14.10
C CYS A 95 -1.05 14.33 13.87
N GLN A 96 -1.75 14.51 12.74
CA GLN A 96 -2.38 15.79 12.40
C GLN A 96 -3.41 16.20 13.46
N ARG A 97 -4.27 15.27 13.88
CA ARG A 97 -5.30 15.55 14.88
C ARG A 97 -4.71 15.85 16.26
N LEU A 98 -3.64 15.16 16.66
CA LEU A 98 -2.94 15.46 17.91
C LEU A 98 -2.28 16.84 17.89
N LYS A 99 -1.72 17.27 16.75
CA LYS A 99 -1.14 18.60 16.59
C LYS A 99 -2.18 19.71 16.80
N GLU A 100 -3.38 19.56 16.25
CA GLU A 100 -4.49 20.51 16.39
C GLU A 100 -5.10 20.57 17.79
N LEU A 101 -4.91 19.53 18.60
CA LEU A 101 -5.41 19.44 19.97
C LEU A 101 -4.33 19.85 21.00
N ASP A 102 -3.35 20.67 20.59
CA ASP A 102 -2.22 21.12 21.43
C ASP A 102 -1.39 19.97 22.04
N ASN A 103 -1.38 18.81 21.40
CA ASN A 103 -0.59 17.63 21.79
C ASN A 103 0.55 17.35 20.79
N GLU A 104 1.14 18.42 20.25
CA GLU A 104 2.16 18.36 19.19
C GLU A 104 3.37 17.50 19.57
N SER A 105 3.85 17.53 20.83
CA SER A 105 4.99 16.70 21.25
C SER A 105 4.72 15.20 21.13
N ILE A 106 3.49 14.77 21.46
CA ILE A 106 3.05 13.39 21.33
C ILE A 106 2.85 13.04 19.85
N GLY A 107 2.21 13.92 19.10
CA GLY A 107 2.04 13.75 17.65
C GLY A 107 3.36 13.62 16.92
N LYS A 108 4.35 14.45 17.26
CA LYS A 108 5.70 14.41 16.66
C LYS A 108 6.46 13.14 17.06
N SER A 109 6.43 12.75 18.34
CA SER A 109 7.04 11.48 18.76
C SER A 109 6.41 10.27 18.06
N PHE A 110 5.08 10.26 17.91
CA PHE A 110 4.38 9.20 17.17
C PHE A 110 4.80 9.18 15.69
N TYR A 111 4.92 10.35 15.06
CA TYR A 111 5.39 10.50 13.69
C TYR A 111 6.83 9.98 13.50
N ASP A 112 7.77 10.38 14.35
CA ASP A 112 9.18 9.96 14.26
C ASP A 112 9.35 8.45 14.53
N ASN A 113 8.43 7.85 15.29
CA ASN A 113 8.46 6.41 15.56
C ASN A 113 7.96 5.58 14.38
N TYR A 114 7.06 6.09 13.53
CA TYR A 114 6.36 5.25 12.56
C TYR A 114 6.41 5.73 11.09
N ILE A 115 6.66 7.02 10.84
CA ILE A 115 6.60 7.60 9.49
C ILE A 115 7.97 8.02 8.97
N GLU A 116 8.73 8.77 9.77
CA GLU A 116 10.02 9.34 9.37
C GLU A 116 11.14 8.71 10.21
N GLY A 117 12.18 8.21 9.55
CA GLY A 117 13.41 7.74 10.17
C GLY A 117 14.55 8.70 9.90
N VAL A 118 15.62 8.54 10.66
CA VAL A 118 16.87 9.28 10.52
C VAL A 118 17.98 8.30 10.17
N SER A 119 18.70 8.56 9.08
CA SER A 119 19.90 7.80 8.70
C SER A 119 21.02 8.14 9.66
N ILE A 120 21.78 7.13 10.06
CA ILE A 120 23.04 7.32 10.78
C ILE A 120 24.13 6.77 9.88
N ASP A 121 24.36 7.45 8.76
CA ASP A 121 25.57 7.20 7.98
C ASP A 121 26.72 7.95 8.64
N GLU A 122 27.91 7.34 8.66
CA GLU A 122 29.17 7.92 9.15
C GLU A 122 29.73 8.99 8.18
N GLY A 123 28.88 9.93 7.75
CA GLY A 123 29.25 11.11 6.97
C GLY A 123 29.53 12.32 7.87
N ASP A 124 30.42 13.20 7.41
CA ASP A 124 31.00 14.37 8.10
C ASP A 124 30.16 14.98 9.24
N ASP A 125 30.80 15.26 10.38
CA ASP A 125 30.24 15.81 11.64
C ASP A 125 29.43 17.13 11.53
N ASN A 126 29.20 17.64 10.31
CA ASN A 126 28.54 18.91 10.02
C ASN A 126 27.30 18.81 9.09
N GLU A 127 26.88 17.62 8.63
CA GLU A 127 25.65 17.47 7.85
C GLU A 127 24.48 17.00 8.73
N GLU A 128 23.31 17.64 8.59
CA GLU A 128 22.08 17.13 9.20
C GLU A 128 21.86 15.69 8.73
N SER A 129 21.75 14.75 9.67
CA SER A 129 21.45 13.36 9.38
C SER A 129 20.27 13.21 8.41
N ASP A 130 20.48 12.53 7.27
CA ASP A 130 19.48 12.40 6.23
C ASP A 130 18.20 11.72 6.74
N LYS A 131 17.06 12.35 6.48
CA LYS A 131 15.74 11.81 6.85
C LYS A 131 15.16 11.00 5.72
N TYR A 132 14.41 9.96 6.07
CA TYR A 132 13.72 9.11 5.11
C TYR A 132 12.32 8.75 5.59
N PHE A 133 11.38 8.60 4.65
CA PHE A 133 10.10 7.98 4.96
C PHE A 133 10.27 6.46 5.07
N LYS A 134 9.70 5.86 6.12
CA LYS A 134 9.78 4.42 6.37
C LYS A 134 9.00 3.60 5.34
N LEU A 135 7.96 4.18 4.73
CA LEU A 135 7.31 3.64 3.55
C LEU A 135 7.61 4.57 2.38
N ASP A 136 8.45 4.12 1.45
CA ASP A 136 8.77 4.85 0.22
C ASP A 136 8.08 4.18 -0.96
N ARG A 137 7.31 4.95 -1.73
CA ARG A 137 6.60 4.49 -2.92
C ARG A 137 7.23 5.14 -4.13
N GLN A 138 7.62 4.34 -5.12
CA GLN A 138 7.94 4.88 -6.43
C GLN A 138 6.64 5.22 -7.14
N SER A 139 6.34 6.52 -7.24
CA SER A 139 5.19 7.06 -7.96
C SER A 139 5.65 8.28 -8.77
N ASP A 140 4.93 8.59 -9.83
CA ASP A 140 5.14 9.79 -10.66
C ASP A 140 4.63 11.07 -9.96
N SER A 141 3.96 10.93 -8.80
CA SER A 141 3.42 12.03 -8.00
C SER A 141 4.05 12.06 -6.61
N ASP A 142 4.44 13.26 -6.16
CA ASP A 142 4.92 13.50 -4.80
C ASP A 142 3.78 13.67 -3.78
N PHE A 143 2.51 13.57 -4.21
CA PHE A 143 1.32 13.79 -3.37
C PHE A 143 1.37 12.97 -2.07
N PHE A 144 1.69 11.67 -2.14
CA PHE A 144 1.77 10.84 -0.94
C PHE A 144 2.81 11.34 0.06
N LYS A 145 3.98 11.74 -0.43
CA LYS A 145 5.08 12.24 0.41
C LYS A 145 4.74 13.58 1.04
N LEU A 146 4.20 14.50 0.25
CA LEU A 146 4.04 15.90 0.62
C LEU A 146 2.69 16.22 1.30
N ALA A 147 1.58 15.67 0.80
CA ALA A 147 0.24 15.93 1.32
C ALA A 147 -0.17 14.97 2.44
N ILE A 148 0.43 13.78 2.53
CA ILE A 148 0.07 12.76 3.53
C ILE A 148 1.19 12.52 4.53
N GLN A 149 2.36 12.07 4.07
CA GLN A 149 3.43 11.64 4.97
C GLN A 149 4.04 12.83 5.70
N PHE A 150 4.48 13.86 4.99
CA PHE A 150 5.20 14.98 5.60
C PHE A 150 4.44 15.58 6.80
N TYR A 151 5.17 15.78 7.91
CA TYR A 151 4.57 16.27 9.15
C TYR A 151 3.92 17.65 8.98
N ASN A 152 4.57 18.53 8.22
CA ASN A 152 4.06 19.85 7.86
C ASN A 152 3.47 19.81 6.45
N LYS A 153 2.40 19.02 6.28
CA LYS A 153 1.72 18.75 5.02
C LYS A 153 1.61 20.00 4.14
N THR A 154 1.92 19.84 2.86
CA THR A 154 1.74 20.90 1.85
C THR A 154 0.43 20.70 1.08
N THR A 155 -0.11 21.79 0.56
CA THR A 155 -1.28 21.74 -0.31
C THR A 155 -0.86 21.29 -1.70
N GLU A 156 -1.03 20.01 -1.99
CA GLU A 156 -0.78 19.44 -3.31
C GLU A 156 -2.09 19.22 -4.08
N ASN A 157 -2.03 19.43 -5.40
CA ASN A 157 -3.12 19.01 -6.29
C ASN A 157 -2.99 17.51 -6.59
N THR A 158 -4.12 16.85 -6.75
CA THR A 158 -4.16 15.44 -7.19
C THR A 158 -3.94 15.40 -8.70
N ASN A 159 -2.98 14.59 -9.17
CA ASN A 159 -2.60 14.53 -10.58
C ASN A 159 -3.19 13.32 -11.30
N ASN A 160 -3.59 12.29 -10.56
CA ASN A 160 -4.10 11.03 -11.08
C ASN A 160 -5.13 10.42 -10.10
N LEU A 161 -5.72 9.28 -10.48
CA LEU A 161 -6.71 8.58 -9.65
C LEU A 161 -6.11 8.08 -8.33
N GLU A 162 -4.84 7.66 -8.32
CA GLU A 162 -4.16 7.23 -7.09
C GLU A 162 -4.15 8.36 -6.05
N ASP A 163 -3.75 9.57 -6.45
CA ASP A 163 -3.72 10.75 -5.59
C ASP A 163 -5.12 11.09 -5.04
N GLU A 164 -6.16 10.99 -5.87
CA GLU A 164 -7.55 11.19 -5.45
C GLU A 164 -7.98 10.19 -4.38
N LEU A 165 -7.66 8.90 -4.57
CA LEU A 165 -7.98 7.85 -3.60
C LEU A 165 -7.18 8.00 -2.30
N LEU A 166 -5.88 8.34 -2.41
CA LEU A 166 -5.03 8.64 -1.26
C LEU A 166 -5.58 9.81 -0.43
N LYS A 167 -6.02 10.88 -1.11
CA LYS A 167 -6.66 12.04 -0.47
C LYS A 167 -7.97 11.66 0.20
N GLN A 168 -8.82 10.89 -0.47
CA GLN A 168 -10.09 10.40 0.08
C GLN A 168 -9.85 9.57 1.34
N ALA A 169 -8.87 8.65 1.31
CA ALA A 169 -8.52 7.83 2.47
C ALA A 169 -8.03 8.68 3.66
N PHE A 170 -7.18 9.68 3.42
CA PHE A 170 -6.74 10.58 4.48
C PHE A 170 -7.90 11.37 5.09
N ASN A 171 -8.73 11.99 4.24
CA ASN A 171 -9.89 12.76 4.68
C ASN A 171 -10.88 11.90 5.46
N TYR A 172 -11.16 10.68 4.98
CA TYR A 172 -12.04 9.72 5.65
C TYR A 172 -11.58 9.46 7.09
N PHE A 173 -10.32 9.07 7.30
CA PHE A 173 -9.83 8.80 8.66
C PHE A 173 -9.78 10.05 9.52
N TYR A 174 -9.42 11.19 8.95
CA TYR A 174 -9.41 12.46 9.66
C TYR A 174 -10.82 12.86 10.14
N GLU A 175 -11.84 12.70 9.29
CA GLU A 175 -13.25 12.90 9.66
C GLU A 175 -13.69 11.95 10.77
N LYS A 176 -13.33 10.66 10.68
CA LYS A 176 -13.63 9.68 11.72
C LYS A 176 -12.97 9.98 13.06
N LEU A 177 -11.75 10.51 13.06
CA LEU A 177 -11.04 10.95 14.26
C LEU A 177 -11.63 12.25 14.86
N THR A 178 -12.44 12.98 14.10
CA THR A 178 -13.07 14.25 14.50
C THR A 178 -14.56 14.10 14.85
N SER A 179 -15.21 13.02 14.37
CA SER A 179 -16.63 12.75 14.60
C SER A 179 -16.97 12.63 16.09
N ILE A 180 -17.78 13.57 16.56
CA ILE A 180 -18.29 13.58 17.94
C ILE A 180 -19.13 12.32 18.19
N GLU A 181 -19.93 11.89 17.21
CA GLU A 181 -20.77 10.70 17.30
C GLU A 181 -19.93 9.45 17.57
N THR A 182 -18.82 9.30 16.85
CA THR A 182 -17.88 8.18 17.02
C THR A 182 -17.23 8.21 18.41
N ILE A 183 -16.83 9.41 18.87
CA ILE A 183 -16.18 9.60 20.17
C ILE A 183 -17.17 9.32 21.32
N VAL A 184 -18.39 9.82 21.23
CA VAL A 184 -19.50 9.59 22.17
C VAL A 184 -19.78 8.09 22.30
N GLU A 185 -19.92 7.40 21.17
CA GLU A 185 -20.18 5.96 21.14
C GLU A 185 -19.03 5.18 21.82
N LYS A 186 -17.77 5.50 21.51
CA LYS A 186 -16.62 4.76 22.05
C LYS A 186 -16.23 5.11 23.47
N LEU A 187 -16.53 6.33 23.92
CA LEU A 187 -16.29 6.72 25.31
C LEU A 187 -17.50 6.49 26.21
N GLU A 188 -18.65 6.10 25.66
CA GLU A 188 -19.91 5.91 26.40
C GLU A 188 -20.29 7.16 27.22
N VAL A 189 -20.02 8.34 26.68
CA VAL A 189 -20.30 9.65 27.31
C VAL A 189 -21.38 10.41 26.57
N GLN A 190 -21.94 11.44 27.19
CA GLN A 190 -22.85 12.38 26.51
C GLN A 190 -22.06 13.35 25.60
N PRO A 191 -22.64 13.82 24.48
CA PRO A 191 -21.97 14.72 23.53
C PRO A 191 -21.35 15.97 24.16
N GLU A 192 -21.97 16.54 25.20
CA GLU A 192 -21.51 17.75 25.87
C GLU A 192 -20.22 17.55 26.69
N LYS A 193 -19.85 16.29 26.95
CA LYS A 193 -18.62 15.91 27.67
C LYS A 193 -17.44 15.62 26.73
N VAL A 194 -17.63 15.74 25.41
CA VAL A 194 -16.54 15.56 24.44
C VAL A 194 -15.72 16.84 24.35
N ASP A 195 -14.73 16.94 25.23
CA ASP A 195 -13.72 17.98 25.18
C ASP A 195 -12.42 17.51 24.49
N SER A 196 -11.40 18.36 24.46
CA SER A 196 -10.10 18.02 23.89
C SER A 196 -9.45 16.82 24.59
N GLN A 197 -9.65 16.65 25.91
CA GLN A 197 -9.05 15.54 26.65
C GLN A 197 -9.74 14.21 26.32
N ALA A 198 -11.07 14.19 26.23
CA ALA A 198 -11.85 13.06 25.77
C ALA A 198 -11.44 12.65 24.35
N THR A 199 -11.31 13.63 23.46
CA THR A 199 -10.87 13.40 22.07
C THR A 199 -9.46 12.79 22.02
N VAL A 200 -8.50 13.33 22.79
CA VAL A 200 -7.15 12.76 22.88
C VAL A 200 -7.16 11.36 23.50
N LYS A 201 -8.01 11.09 24.49
CA LYS A 201 -8.18 9.74 25.09
C LYS A 201 -8.64 8.74 24.03
N PHE A 202 -9.62 9.11 23.20
CA PHE A 202 -10.09 8.30 22.08
C PHE A 202 -8.98 8.06 21.03
N ILE A 203 -8.31 9.11 20.57
CA ILE A 203 -7.22 9.01 19.59
C ILE A 203 -6.10 8.08 20.09
N ARG A 204 -5.73 8.17 21.37
CA ARG A 204 -4.73 7.27 21.96
C ARG A 204 -5.17 5.81 21.97
N ALA A 205 -6.47 5.54 22.14
CA ALA A 205 -7.01 4.19 22.04
C ALA A 205 -6.89 3.65 20.61
N VAL A 206 -7.29 4.46 19.62
CA VAL A 206 -7.15 4.10 18.19
C VAL A 206 -5.68 3.87 17.83
N ALA A 207 -4.78 4.78 18.22
CA ALA A 207 -3.34 4.65 18.00
C ALA A 207 -2.78 3.36 18.61
N LYS A 208 -3.15 3.04 19.85
CA LYS A 208 -2.73 1.81 20.53
C LYS A 208 -3.24 0.55 19.84
N GLN A 209 -4.49 0.56 19.38
CA GLN A 209 -5.06 -0.55 18.62
C GLN A 209 -4.27 -0.76 17.32
N LEU A 210 -4.06 0.32 16.57
CA LEU A 210 -3.35 0.30 15.29
C LEU A 210 -1.91 -0.21 15.44
N THR A 211 -1.16 0.27 16.43
CA THR A 211 0.27 -0.05 16.56
C THR A 211 0.54 -1.38 17.25
N THR A 212 -0.15 -1.68 18.35
CA THR A 212 0.24 -2.82 19.22
C THR A 212 -0.64 -4.07 19.04
N LYS A 213 -1.85 -3.91 18.50
CA LYS A 213 -2.89 -4.96 18.52
C LYS A 213 -3.23 -5.50 17.15
N ILE A 214 -2.98 -4.74 16.09
CA ILE A 214 -2.91 -5.31 14.75
C ILE A 214 -1.72 -6.25 14.65
N LYS A 215 -1.97 -7.48 14.22
CA LYS A 215 -0.97 -8.50 13.90
C LYS A 215 -0.87 -8.72 12.40
N ILE A 216 0.36 -8.84 11.94
CA ILE A 216 0.71 -9.08 10.55
C ILE A 216 1.71 -10.23 10.52
N ILE A 217 1.55 -11.17 9.60
CA ILE A 217 2.59 -12.17 9.32
C ILE A 217 3.58 -11.54 8.36
N ARG A 218 4.82 -11.36 8.82
CA ARG A 218 5.92 -10.90 7.96
C ARG A 218 6.62 -12.11 7.37
N VAL A 219 6.71 -12.16 6.04
CA VAL A 219 7.51 -13.12 5.28
C VAL A 219 8.62 -12.35 4.59
N ILE A 220 9.88 -12.73 4.85
CA ILE A 220 11.06 -12.15 4.18
C ILE A 220 11.75 -13.26 3.39
N VAL A 221 12.17 -12.94 2.17
CA VAL A 221 13.04 -13.78 1.35
C VAL A 221 14.13 -12.95 0.69
N ASP A 222 15.23 -13.61 0.31
CA ASP A 222 16.44 -12.93 -0.13
C ASP A 222 16.30 -12.20 -1.48
N ASN A 223 15.44 -12.70 -2.37
CA ASN A 223 15.28 -12.16 -3.72
C ASN A 223 13.79 -11.97 -4.10
N GLU A 224 13.55 -11.05 -5.04
CA GLU A 224 12.19 -10.70 -5.48
C GLU A 224 11.48 -11.84 -6.20
N ASP A 225 12.19 -12.67 -6.97
CA ASP A 225 11.58 -13.79 -7.70
C ASP A 225 10.97 -14.84 -6.76
N ASP A 226 11.67 -15.18 -5.68
CA ASP A 226 11.19 -16.06 -4.61
C ASP A 226 9.99 -15.44 -3.88
N ALA A 227 10.02 -14.12 -3.66
CA ALA A 227 8.91 -13.38 -3.05
C ALA A 227 7.67 -13.43 -3.94
N TYR A 228 7.85 -13.31 -5.26
CA TYR A 228 6.76 -13.45 -6.23
C TYR A 228 6.17 -14.87 -6.23
N VAL A 229 7.00 -15.90 -6.12
CA VAL A 229 6.51 -17.28 -6.00
C VAL A 229 5.69 -17.47 -4.73
N ILE A 230 6.16 -16.95 -3.59
CA ILE A 230 5.39 -16.99 -2.33
C ILE A 230 4.08 -16.23 -2.48
N PHE A 231 4.12 -15.04 -3.06
CA PHE A 231 2.95 -14.22 -3.32
C PHE A 231 1.92 -14.94 -4.20
N GLU A 232 2.36 -15.59 -5.29
CA GLU A 232 1.50 -16.41 -6.13
C GLU A 232 0.83 -17.53 -5.32
N ILE A 233 1.60 -18.24 -4.47
CA ILE A 233 1.09 -19.36 -3.66
C ILE A 233 0.08 -18.88 -2.60
N LEU A 234 0.36 -17.75 -1.93
CA LEU A 234 -0.52 -17.19 -0.90
C LEU A 234 -1.86 -16.75 -1.49
N ASN A 235 -1.84 -16.15 -2.69
CA ASN A 235 -3.05 -15.65 -3.34
C ASN A 235 -3.83 -16.75 -4.09
N ALA A 236 -3.15 -17.72 -4.70
CA ALA A 236 -3.78 -18.84 -5.42
C ALA A 236 -4.69 -19.72 -4.56
N ARG A 237 -4.65 -19.57 -3.23
CA ARG A 237 -5.49 -20.31 -2.28
C ARG A 237 -6.58 -19.47 -1.61
N GLY A 238 -6.61 -18.15 -1.83
CA GLY A 238 -7.35 -17.23 -0.94
C GLY A 238 -8.25 -16.18 -1.59
N MET A 239 -7.92 -15.60 -2.75
CA MET A 239 -8.74 -14.56 -3.41
C MET A 239 -8.15 -14.18 -4.78
N ASP A 240 -9.01 -13.85 -5.75
CA ASP A 240 -8.63 -13.58 -7.15
C ASP A 240 -7.74 -12.32 -7.28
N LEU A 241 -6.46 -12.53 -7.58
CA LEU A 241 -5.63 -11.48 -8.16
C LEU A 241 -5.99 -11.34 -9.64
N ASP A 242 -6.27 -10.09 -10.05
CA ASP A 242 -6.50 -9.78 -11.45
C ASP A 242 -5.31 -10.23 -12.32
N SER A 243 -5.58 -11.06 -13.34
CA SER A 243 -4.51 -11.73 -14.11
C SER A 243 -3.61 -10.75 -14.88
N ALA A 244 -4.12 -9.56 -15.21
CA ALA A 244 -3.32 -8.48 -15.78
C ALA A 244 -2.14 -8.09 -14.89
N ASP A 245 -2.31 -8.09 -13.57
CA ASP A 245 -1.25 -7.62 -12.67
C ASP A 245 -0.18 -8.68 -12.43
N LEU A 246 -0.56 -9.95 -12.42
CA LEU A 246 0.43 -11.03 -12.44
C LEU A 246 1.28 -10.96 -13.72
N ILE A 247 0.64 -10.66 -14.85
CA ILE A 247 1.32 -10.42 -16.14
C ILE A 247 2.22 -9.18 -16.04
N LYS A 248 1.72 -8.05 -15.50
CA LYS A 248 2.50 -6.81 -15.28
C LYS A 248 3.76 -7.11 -14.48
N ASN A 249 3.60 -7.74 -13.32
CA ASN A 249 4.68 -8.05 -12.40
C ASN A 249 5.75 -8.89 -13.08
N LYS A 250 5.35 -9.92 -13.83
CA LYS A 250 6.29 -10.77 -14.57
C LYS A 250 7.02 -9.99 -15.67
N ILE A 251 6.33 -9.15 -16.43
CA ILE A 251 6.94 -8.32 -17.48
C ILE A 251 7.99 -7.39 -16.88
N PHE A 252 7.66 -6.71 -15.78
CA PHE A 252 8.58 -5.76 -15.15
C PHE A 252 9.75 -6.46 -14.44
N SER A 253 9.54 -7.67 -13.90
CA SER A 253 10.63 -8.51 -13.37
C SER A 253 11.59 -8.95 -14.48
N ASP A 254 11.10 -9.26 -15.68
CA ASP A 254 11.95 -9.58 -16.82
C ASP A 254 12.64 -8.33 -17.42
N MET A 255 11.96 -7.19 -17.41
CA MET A 255 12.40 -5.93 -18.04
C MET A 255 12.92 -4.90 -17.00
N ARG A 256 13.94 -5.28 -16.22
CA ARG A 256 14.47 -4.45 -15.11
C ARG A 256 15.17 -3.15 -15.51
N LYS A 257 15.58 -2.98 -16.78
CA LYS A 257 16.34 -1.80 -17.22
C LYS A 257 15.42 -0.58 -17.37
N SER A 258 15.68 0.47 -16.59
CA SER A 258 14.96 1.75 -16.65
C SER A 258 15.74 2.88 -17.34
N HIS A 259 17.05 2.71 -17.59
CA HIS A 259 17.90 3.70 -18.25
C HIS A 259 18.28 3.27 -19.68
N PRO A 260 18.21 4.16 -20.70
CA PRO A 260 17.79 5.56 -20.61
C PRO A 260 16.28 5.76 -20.57
N VAL A 261 15.51 4.73 -20.92
CA VAL A 261 14.04 4.77 -20.94
C VAL A 261 13.51 3.48 -20.37
N ASP A 262 12.48 3.61 -19.54
CA ASP A 262 11.75 2.48 -19.00
C ASP A 262 10.71 1.96 -20.00
N TYR A 263 11.11 1.01 -20.84
CA TYR A 263 10.23 0.46 -21.87
C TYR A 263 9.07 -0.35 -21.31
N ALA A 264 9.23 -0.97 -20.13
CA ALA A 264 8.17 -1.73 -19.48
C ALA A 264 7.05 -0.80 -19.01
N GLU A 265 7.41 0.26 -18.30
CA GLU A 265 6.48 1.27 -17.80
C GLU A 265 5.84 2.05 -18.95
N LYS A 266 6.63 2.50 -19.92
CA LYS A 266 6.12 3.21 -21.10
C LYS A 266 5.12 2.37 -21.90
N GLY A 267 5.41 1.09 -22.12
CA GLY A 267 4.52 0.19 -22.85
C GLY A 267 3.23 -0.10 -22.09
N TRP A 268 3.33 -0.26 -20.76
CA TRP A 268 2.18 -0.52 -19.89
C TRP A 268 1.28 0.70 -19.73
N ASN A 269 1.85 1.88 -19.45
CA ASN A 269 1.12 3.13 -19.30
C ASN A 269 0.46 3.56 -20.62
N LYS A 270 1.08 3.27 -21.77
CA LYS A 270 0.43 3.46 -23.06
C LYS A 270 -0.89 2.67 -23.15
N MET A 271 -0.94 1.43 -22.69
CA MET A 271 -2.20 0.68 -22.67
C MET A 271 -3.21 1.29 -21.71
N ILE A 272 -2.80 1.60 -20.50
CA ILE A 272 -3.69 2.18 -19.47
C ILE A 272 -4.33 3.46 -20.01
N ASN A 273 -3.52 4.38 -20.53
CA ASN A 273 -3.99 5.69 -21.01
C ASN A 273 -5.02 5.57 -22.15
N GLU A 274 -4.86 4.63 -23.07
CA GLU A 274 -5.82 4.39 -24.16
C GLU A 274 -7.22 3.99 -23.63
N PHE A 275 -7.29 3.35 -22.45
CA PHE A 275 -8.54 2.91 -21.85
C PHE A 275 -9.09 3.90 -20.81
N SER A 276 -8.22 4.54 -20.02
CA SER A 276 -8.59 5.52 -18.99
C SER A 276 -9.35 6.72 -19.57
N ASP A 277 -9.00 7.16 -20.77
CA ASP A 277 -9.65 8.30 -21.43
C ASP A 277 -11.08 8.02 -21.92
N ARG A 278 -11.46 6.75 -22.05
CA ARG A 278 -12.69 6.35 -22.77
C ARG A 278 -13.71 5.59 -21.93
N ASN A 279 -13.29 4.86 -20.88
CA ASN A 279 -14.22 4.06 -20.10
C ASN A 279 -13.76 3.87 -18.63
N LYS A 280 -14.39 4.59 -17.70
CA LYS A 280 -14.03 4.59 -16.26
C LYS A 280 -14.18 3.22 -15.57
N ASN A 281 -14.94 2.29 -16.15
CA ASN A 281 -15.16 0.94 -15.59
C ASN A 281 -14.38 -0.17 -16.32
N PHE A 282 -13.33 0.19 -17.06
CA PHE A 282 -12.57 -0.76 -17.86
C PHE A 282 -11.65 -1.64 -17.01
N LYS A 283 -11.77 -2.97 -17.15
CA LYS A 283 -10.83 -3.93 -16.56
C LYS A 283 -9.77 -4.33 -17.57
N LEU A 284 -8.51 -4.01 -17.29
CA LEU A 284 -7.38 -4.33 -18.16
C LEU A 284 -7.27 -5.84 -18.46
N THR A 285 -7.62 -6.70 -17.52
CA THR A 285 -7.63 -8.15 -17.72
C THR A 285 -8.58 -8.62 -18.81
N ASN A 286 -9.73 -7.96 -18.98
CA ASN A 286 -10.65 -8.33 -20.06
C ASN A 286 -9.99 -8.11 -21.42
N TYR A 287 -9.29 -6.98 -21.59
CA TYR A 287 -8.54 -6.70 -22.79
C TYR A 287 -7.45 -7.75 -23.03
N ILE A 288 -6.58 -7.98 -22.05
CA ILE A 288 -5.48 -8.92 -22.21
C ILE A 288 -6.02 -10.33 -22.52
N ARG A 289 -7.13 -10.73 -21.89
CA ARG A 289 -7.79 -12.02 -22.16
C ARG A 289 -8.37 -12.12 -23.56
N HIS A 290 -9.01 -11.08 -24.06
CA HIS A 290 -9.54 -11.05 -25.43
C HIS A 290 -8.43 -11.04 -26.46
N TRP A 291 -7.40 -10.21 -26.25
CA TRP A 291 -6.21 -10.19 -27.09
C TRP A 291 -5.52 -11.56 -27.12
N TRP A 292 -5.38 -12.20 -25.95
CA TRP A 292 -4.82 -13.55 -25.82
C TRP A 292 -5.65 -14.58 -26.59
N SER A 293 -6.97 -14.51 -26.49
CA SER A 293 -7.88 -15.42 -27.20
C SER A 293 -7.83 -15.27 -28.72
N GLY A 294 -7.48 -14.09 -29.22
CA GLY A 294 -7.29 -13.83 -30.66
C GLY A 294 -5.95 -14.33 -31.22
N HIS A 295 -4.93 -14.48 -30.38
CA HIS A 295 -3.57 -14.85 -30.80
C HIS A 295 -3.16 -16.26 -30.40
N TYR A 296 -3.79 -16.81 -29.36
CA TYR A 296 -3.46 -18.11 -28.77
C TYR A 296 -4.75 -18.90 -28.50
N ALA A 297 -4.79 -19.65 -27.40
CA ALA A 297 -5.96 -20.40 -26.99
C ALA A 297 -6.91 -19.54 -26.14
N VAL A 298 -8.21 -19.81 -26.23
CA VAL A 298 -9.22 -19.24 -25.33
C VAL A 298 -8.96 -19.75 -23.91
N VAL A 299 -8.87 -18.82 -22.96
CA VAL A 299 -8.58 -19.11 -21.55
C VAL A 299 -9.57 -18.37 -20.64
N SER A 300 -9.85 -18.98 -19.48
CA SER A 300 -10.55 -18.28 -18.39
C SER A 300 -9.65 -17.24 -17.75
N GLU A 301 -10.24 -16.27 -17.07
CA GLU A 301 -9.52 -15.22 -16.34
C GLU A 301 -8.46 -15.81 -15.39
N GLY A 302 -8.82 -16.73 -14.49
CA GLY A 302 -7.86 -17.37 -13.57
C GLY A 302 -6.77 -18.23 -14.24
N SER A 303 -6.96 -18.63 -15.50
CA SER A 303 -5.97 -19.44 -16.25
C SER A 303 -5.07 -18.61 -17.19
N LEU A 304 -5.36 -17.32 -17.36
CA LEU A 304 -4.66 -16.45 -18.29
C LEU A 304 -3.18 -16.33 -17.93
N TYR A 305 -2.88 -15.98 -16.68
CA TYR A 305 -1.49 -15.84 -16.23
C TYR A 305 -0.71 -17.16 -16.32
N LYS A 306 -1.32 -18.29 -15.96
CA LYS A 306 -0.69 -19.61 -16.08
C LYS A 306 -0.28 -19.91 -17.52
N SER A 307 -1.16 -19.61 -18.47
CA SER A 307 -0.92 -19.81 -19.91
C SER A 307 0.18 -18.88 -20.44
N PHE A 308 0.18 -17.61 -19.99
CA PHE A 308 1.25 -16.66 -20.26
C PHE A 308 2.61 -17.16 -19.76
N LYS A 309 2.69 -17.52 -18.47
CA LYS A 309 3.92 -18.02 -17.83
C LYS A 309 4.45 -19.28 -18.51
N GLN A 310 3.56 -20.21 -18.89
CA GLN A 310 3.97 -21.42 -19.58
C GLN A 310 4.61 -21.12 -20.95
N LYS A 311 4.02 -20.24 -21.76
CA LYS A 311 4.61 -19.85 -23.05
C LYS A 311 5.94 -19.09 -22.91
N ILE A 312 6.12 -18.32 -21.83
CA ILE A 312 7.41 -17.68 -21.51
C ILE A 312 8.46 -18.76 -21.20
N ILE A 313 8.13 -19.76 -20.38
CA ILE A 313 9.03 -20.86 -20.01
C ILE A 313 9.39 -21.72 -21.23
N GLU A 314 8.42 -21.98 -22.10
CA GLU A 314 8.61 -22.70 -23.37
C GLU A 314 9.41 -21.89 -24.41
N GLY A 315 9.67 -20.61 -24.14
CA GLY A 315 10.41 -19.71 -25.04
C GLY A 315 9.63 -19.28 -26.28
N GLU A 316 8.32 -19.56 -26.35
CA GLU A 316 7.46 -19.18 -27.47
C GLU A 316 7.18 -17.68 -27.50
N ILE A 317 7.17 -17.05 -26.33
CA ILE A 317 7.04 -15.60 -26.16
C ILE A 317 8.10 -15.10 -25.18
N ASN A 318 8.42 -13.81 -25.25
CA ASN A 318 9.17 -13.11 -24.22
C ASN A 318 8.40 -11.86 -23.77
N SER A 319 8.68 -11.38 -22.56
CA SER A 319 7.94 -10.27 -21.95
C SER A 319 7.96 -8.98 -22.77
N GLU A 320 9.08 -8.66 -23.41
CA GLU A 320 9.24 -7.46 -24.25
C GLU A 320 8.38 -7.51 -25.52
N SER A 321 8.46 -8.63 -26.26
CA SER A 321 7.69 -8.83 -27.49
C SER A 321 6.19 -8.94 -27.19
N PHE A 322 5.82 -9.57 -26.06
CA PHE A 322 4.45 -9.64 -25.61
C PHE A 322 3.91 -8.25 -25.31
N LEU A 323 4.61 -7.47 -24.46
CA LEU A 323 4.23 -6.10 -24.10
C LEU A 323 4.07 -5.20 -25.34
N THR A 324 5.02 -5.28 -26.28
CA THR A 324 4.99 -4.47 -27.51
C THR A 324 3.74 -4.76 -28.34
N LYS A 325 3.36 -6.05 -28.49
CA LYS A 325 2.18 -6.44 -29.25
C LYS A 325 0.89 -5.98 -28.58
N ILE A 326 0.71 -6.29 -27.30
CA ILE A 326 -0.49 -5.89 -26.56
C ILE A 326 -0.63 -4.37 -26.46
N SER A 327 0.48 -3.63 -26.39
CA SER A 327 0.47 -2.17 -26.32
C SER A 327 0.10 -1.51 -27.65
N ASN A 328 0.46 -2.11 -28.78
CA ASN A 328 0.08 -1.59 -30.10
C ASN A 328 -1.39 -1.86 -30.44
N ASP A 329 -1.89 -3.03 -30.09
CA ASP A 329 -3.25 -3.45 -30.40
C ASP A 329 -4.30 -2.83 -29.46
N ALA A 330 -3.88 -2.22 -28.34
CA ALA A 330 -4.77 -1.57 -27.39
C ALA A 330 -5.63 -0.48 -28.05
N SER A 331 -5.03 0.30 -28.95
CA SER A 331 -5.71 1.35 -29.72
C SER A 331 -6.79 0.82 -30.67
N VAL A 332 -6.66 -0.42 -31.15
CA VAL A 332 -7.66 -1.07 -32.01
C VAL A 332 -8.81 -1.56 -31.16
N TYR A 333 -8.50 -2.20 -30.02
CA TYR A 333 -9.50 -2.70 -29.10
C TYR A 333 -10.32 -1.58 -28.46
N ALA A 334 -9.71 -0.43 -28.14
CA ALA A 334 -10.38 0.76 -27.57
C ALA A 334 -11.37 1.46 -28.52
N LYS A 335 -11.54 0.98 -29.76
CA LYS A 335 -12.56 1.46 -30.71
C LYS A 335 -13.89 0.72 -30.59
N PHE A 336 -13.91 -0.41 -29.89
CA PHE A 336 -15.08 -1.24 -29.61
C PHE A 336 -15.47 -1.09 -28.15
#